data_AF-A0A7Y2C1Q5-F1
#
_entry.id   AF-A0A7Y2C1Q5-F1
#
_cell.length_a   1.000
_cell.length_b   1.000
_cell.length_c   1.000
_cell.angle_alpha   90.00
_cell.angle_beta   90.00
_cell.angle_gamma   90.00
#
_symmetry.space_group_name_H-M   'P 1'
#
loop_
_entity.id
_entity.type
_entity.pdbx_description
1 polymer ?
#
loop_
_entity_poly.entity_id
_entity_poly.type
_entity_poly.pdbx_seq_one_letter_code
_entity_poly.pdbx_strand_id
1 'polypeptide(L)'
;AYPRLKLKYFQEGYLNYFLSYEPFYLGGFMMLEWLFRGLLVIGMVKYLGHRAILPMAALYCLIHFGKPMGECISSIFGGYLLGVFAYYSRSIWGGIIVHMGIAFMMDLAALLAWFLKS
;
A
#
# COMPACT_ATOMS: atom_id res chain seq x y z
N ALA A 1 -5.88 11.27 -5.06
CA ALA A 1 -6.88 10.70 -4.15
C ALA A 1 -7.33 9.37 -4.72
N TYR A 2 -7.45 8.37 -3.85
CA TYR A 2 -8.01 7.06 -4.20
C TYR A 2 -9.55 7.13 -4.35
N PRO A 3 -10.18 6.19 -5.07
CA PRO A 3 -9.60 5.05 -5.78
C PRO A 3 -8.70 5.49 -6.95
N ARG A 4 -7.63 4.72 -7.24
CA ARG A 4 -6.70 5.01 -8.35
C ARG A 4 -7.36 4.73 -9.68
N LEU A 5 -8.28 3.77 -9.68
CA LEU A 5 -9.10 3.42 -10.81
C LEU A 5 -10.10 4.54 -11.13
N LYS A 6 -9.89 5.22 -12.27
CA LYS A 6 -10.76 6.31 -12.73
C LYS A 6 -11.86 5.76 -13.63
N LEU A 7 -12.95 5.30 -13.00
CA LEU A 7 -14.15 4.73 -13.62
C LEU A 7 -14.67 5.51 -14.84
N LYS A 8 -14.60 6.85 -14.80
CA LYS A 8 -15.15 7.74 -15.82
C LYS A 8 -14.56 7.58 -17.23
N TYR A 9 -13.41 6.93 -17.37
CA TYR A 9 -12.73 6.77 -18.66
C TYR A 9 -13.04 5.45 -19.36
N PHE A 10 -13.69 4.49 -18.69
CA PHE A 10 -13.92 3.15 -19.20
C PHE A 10 -15.41 2.81 -19.09
N GLN A 11 -16.20 3.35 -20.04
CA GLN A 11 -17.65 3.11 -20.10
C GLN A 11 -18.01 1.71 -20.64
N GLU A 12 -17.17 1.12 -21.48
CA GLU A 12 -17.34 -0.24 -22.01
C GLU A 12 -16.12 -1.10 -21.68
N GLY A 13 -16.32 -2.40 -21.44
CA GLY A 13 -15.22 -3.35 -21.17
C GLY A 13 -14.54 -3.18 -19.80
N TYR A 14 -15.19 -2.51 -18.85
CA TYR A 14 -14.64 -2.18 -17.53
C TYR A 14 -14.07 -3.39 -16.77
N LEU A 15 -14.78 -4.53 -16.80
CA LEU A 15 -14.34 -5.75 -16.12
C LEU A 15 -13.00 -6.26 -16.67
N ASN A 16 -12.81 -6.22 -17.99
CA ASN A 16 -11.55 -6.63 -18.62
C ASN A 16 -10.40 -5.68 -18.26
N TYR A 17 -10.68 -4.38 -18.16
CA TYR A 17 -9.70 -3.41 -17.66
C TYR A 17 -9.35 -3.69 -16.21
N PHE A 18 -10.34 -3.87 -15.32
CA PHE A 18 -10.11 -4.19 -13.91
C PHE A 18 -9.26 -5.45 -13.75
N LEU A 19 -9.63 -6.55 -14.42
CA LEU A 19 -8.91 -7.83 -14.32
C LEU A 19 -7.47 -7.77 -14.83
N SER A 20 -7.19 -6.90 -15.80
CA SER A 20 -5.82 -6.71 -16.31
C SER A 20 -5.02 -5.71 -15.48
N TYR A 21 -5.63 -4.61 -15.01
CA TYR A 21 -4.98 -3.55 -14.23
C TYR A 21 -4.66 -3.97 -12.80
N GLU A 22 -5.64 -4.58 -12.12
CA GLU A 22 -5.62 -4.82 -10.68
C GLU A 22 -4.39 -5.64 -10.23
N PRO A 23 -4.00 -6.74 -10.91
CA PRO A 23 -2.82 -7.52 -10.50
C PRO A 23 -1.52 -6.72 -10.53
N PHE A 24 -1.31 -5.85 -11.53
CA PHE A 24 -0.10 -5.01 -11.60
C PHE A 24 -0.11 -3.91 -10.55
N TYR A 25 -1.28 -3.32 -10.32
CA TYR A 25 -1.47 -2.32 -9.28
C TYR A 25 -1.20 -2.89 -7.88
N LEU A 26 -1.76 -4.07 -7.57
CA LEU A 26 -1.49 -4.79 -6.33
C LEU A 26 -0.03 -5.27 -6.22
N GLY A 27 0.58 -5.71 -7.33
CA GLY A 27 1.99 -6.07 -7.40
C GLY A 27 2.93 -4.90 -7.05
N GLY A 28 2.52 -3.67 -7.33
CA GLY A 28 3.23 -2.47 -6.88
C GLY A 28 3.35 -2.38 -5.36
N PHE A 29 2.32 -2.79 -4.60
CA PHE A 29 2.39 -2.83 -3.14
C PHE A 29 3.33 -3.92 -2.63
N MET A 30 3.42 -5.07 -3.31
CA MET A 30 4.40 -6.09 -2.95
C MET A 30 5.84 -5.56 -3.05
N MET A 31 6.15 -4.80 -4.10
CA MET A 31 7.47 -4.17 -4.27
C MET A 31 7.74 -3.10 -3.20
N LEU A 32 6.73 -2.30 -2.86
CA LEU A 32 6.83 -1.35 -1.75
C LEU A 32 7.08 -2.06 -0.42
N GLU A 33 6.38 -3.14 -0.12
CA GLU A 33 6.59 -3.91 1.11
C GLU A 33 7.97 -4.56 1.17
N TRP A 34 8.42 -5.11 0.04
CA TRP A 34 9.77 -5.64 -0.06
C TRP A 34 10.82 -4.57 0.23
N LEU A 35 10.65 -3.35 -0.30
CA LEU A 35 11.58 -2.24 -0.03
C LEU A 35 11.51 -1.79 1.44
N PHE A 36 10.34 -1.40 1.92
CA PHE A 36 10.21 -0.77 3.23
C PHE A 36 10.35 -1.77 4.38
N ARG A 37 9.69 -2.93 4.34
CA ARG A 37 9.74 -3.90 5.44
C ARG A 37 10.86 -4.92 5.23
N GLY A 38 11.03 -5.41 4.00
CA GLY A 38 12.07 -6.36 3.65
C GLY A 38 13.46 -5.75 3.76
N LEU A 39 13.80 -4.83 2.88
CA LEU A 39 15.14 -4.27 2.80
C LEU A 39 15.43 -3.33 3.99
N LEU A 40 14.60 -2.31 4.20
CA LEU A 40 14.91 -1.22 5.13
C LEU A 40 14.69 -1.57 6.61
N VAL A 41 13.84 -2.55 6.95
CA VAL A 41 13.67 -3.03 8.34
C VAL A 41 14.38 -4.36 8.56
N ILE A 42 13.93 -5.42 7.89
CA ILE A 42 14.44 -6.78 8.13
C ILE A 42 15.90 -6.89 7.69
N GLY A 43 16.27 -6.34 6.53
CA GLY A 43 17.65 -6.35 6.02
C GLY A 43 18.62 -5.52 6.85
N MET A 44 18.15 -4.42 7.44
CA MET A 44 18.97 -3.50 8.24
C MET A 44 19.02 -3.85 9.74
N VAL A 45 18.24 -4.82 10.20
CA VAL A 45 18.16 -5.15 11.63
C VAL A 45 19.50 -5.51 12.26
N LYS A 46 20.39 -6.18 11.51
CA LYS A 46 21.72 -6.58 11.99
C LYS A 46 22.64 -5.38 12.25
N TYR A 47 22.37 -4.24 11.62
CA TYR A 47 23.19 -3.03 11.72
C TYR A 47 22.57 -1.99 12.65
N LEU A 48 21.25 -1.81 12.58
CA LEU A 48 20.54 -0.73 13.26
C LEU A 48 19.61 -1.21 14.37
N GLY A 49 19.32 -2.51 14.44
CA GLY A 49 18.29 -3.04 15.33
C GLY A 49 16.93 -2.38 15.06
N HIS A 50 16.16 -2.18 16.13
CA HIS A 50 14.89 -1.45 16.11
C HIS A 50 14.99 -0.01 15.57
N ARG A 51 16.17 0.61 15.57
CA ARG A 51 16.37 1.98 15.09
C ARG A 51 16.13 2.12 13.57
N ALA A 52 16.10 1.02 12.82
CA ALA A 52 15.75 1.01 11.40
C ALA A 52 14.31 1.48 11.12
N ILE A 53 13.40 1.33 12.09
CA ILE A 53 11.96 1.53 11.89
C ILE A 53 11.62 3.01 11.66
N LEU A 54 12.18 3.93 12.45
CA LEU A 54 11.83 5.35 12.36
C LEU A 54 12.32 5.99 11.04
N PRO A 55 13.56 5.80 10.58
CA PRO A 55 13.99 6.25 9.25
C PRO A 55 13.15 5.64 8.13
N MET A 56 12.81 4.35 8.22
CA MET A 56 11.93 3.71 7.25
C MET A 56 10.54 4.37 7.21
N ALA A 57 9.93 4.61 8.37
CA ALA A 57 8.62 5.27 8.45
C ALA A 57 8.65 6.71 7.91
N ALA A 58 9.75 7.43 8.12
CA ALA A 58 9.96 8.75 7.54
C ALA A 58 10.03 8.68 6.01
N LEU A 59 10.84 7.77 5.43
CA LEU A 59 10.91 7.55 3.98
C LEU A 59 9.56 7.11 3.40
N TYR A 60 8.80 6.30 4.13
CA TYR A 60 7.48 5.86 3.73
C TYR A 60 6.47 7.02 3.68
N CYS A 61 6.60 7.99 4.57
CA CYS A 61 5.81 9.21 4.51
C CYS A 61 6.16 10.11 3.32
N LEU A 62 7.45 10.18 2.94
CA LEU A 62 7.87 10.99 1.78
C LEU A 62 7.15 10.56 0.49
N ILE A 63 6.94 9.25 0.28
CA ILE A 63 6.20 8.77 -0.90
C ILE A 63 4.69 9.04 -0.84
N HIS A 64 4.18 9.55 0.29
CA HIS A 64 2.81 10.02 0.47
C HIS A 64 2.67 11.54 0.31
N PHE A 65 3.76 12.27 0.05
CA PHE A 65 3.67 13.71 -0.22
C PHE A 65 2.85 13.98 -1.49
N GLY A 66 1.99 15.00 -1.41
CA GLY A 66 1.02 15.32 -2.48
C GLY A 66 -0.27 14.47 -2.46
N LYS A 67 -0.37 13.45 -1.59
CA LYS A 67 -1.65 12.78 -1.29
C LYS A 67 -2.47 13.60 -0.28
N PRO A 68 -3.77 13.28 -0.07
CA PRO A 68 -4.57 13.93 0.98
C PRO A 68 -3.85 13.94 2.33
N MET A 69 -3.98 15.05 3.07
CA MET A 69 -3.24 15.27 4.32
C MET A 69 -3.43 14.12 5.32
N GLY A 70 -4.64 13.59 5.42
CA GLY A 70 -4.94 12.44 6.28
C GLY A 70 -4.19 11.17 5.88
N GLU A 71 -4.00 10.90 4.57
CA GLU A 71 -3.18 9.76 4.10
C GLU A 71 -1.70 9.98 4.41
N CYS A 72 -1.21 11.21 4.23
CA CYS A 72 0.19 11.54 4.51
C CYS A 72 0.52 11.41 6.01
N ILE A 73 -0.30 11.99 6.88
CA ILE A 73 -0.09 11.92 8.34
C ILE A 73 -0.22 10.47 8.82
N SER A 74 -1.29 9.77 8.39
CA SER A 74 -1.50 8.38 8.80
C SER A 74 -0.42 7.43 8.28
N SER A 75 0.24 7.74 7.15
CA SER A 75 1.34 6.93 6.63
C SER A 75 2.55 6.84 7.56
N ILE A 76 2.84 7.86 8.39
CA ILE A 76 3.91 7.77 9.40
C ILE A 76 3.55 6.70 10.43
N PHE A 77 2.33 6.75 10.96
CA PHE A 77 1.86 5.81 11.99
C PHE A 77 1.72 4.38 11.43
N GLY A 78 1.10 4.22 10.26
CA GLY A 78 1.00 2.93 9.58
C GLY A 78 2.37 2.38 9.16
N GLY A 79 3.25 3.26 8.68
CA GLY A 79 4.66 3.00 8.42
C GLY A 79 5.36 2.37 9.62
N TYR A 80 5.31 3.09 10.75
CA TYR A 80 5.92 2.68 12.01
C TYR A 80 5.34 1.36 12.55
N LEU A 81 4.01 1.23 12.66
CA LEU A 81 3.35 0.03 13.20
C LEU A 81 3.68 -1.23 12.39
N LEU A 82 3.56 -1.17 11.07
CA LEU A 82 3.93 -2.30 10.21
C LEU A 82 5.44 -2.54 10.20
N GLY A 83 6.26 -1.50 10.40
CA GLY A 83 7.70 -1.64 10.60
C GLY A 83 8.05 -2.40 11.89
N VAL A 84 7.37 -2.09 13.00
CA VAL A 84 7.47 -2.85 14.25
C VAL A 84 7.06 -4.30 14.04
N PHE A 85 5.92 -4.53 13.37
CA PHE A 85 5.46 -5.88 13.08
C PHE A 85 6.47 -6.67 12.24
N ALA A 86 7.02 -6.08 11.17
CA ALA A 86 8.03 -6.71 10.34
C ALA A 86 9.34 -6.97 11.10
N TYR A 87 9.74 -6.07 11.99
CA TYR A 87 10.92 -6.22 12.85
C TYR A 87 10.82 -7.47 13.73
N TYR A 88 9.69 -7.67 14.41
CA TYR A 88 9.48 -8.80 15.32
C TYR A 88 9.14 -10.10 14.58
N SER A 89 8.22 -10.05 13.61
CA SER A 89 7.77 -11.23 12.86
C SER A 89 8.79 -11.74 11.85
N ARG A 90 9.78 -10.94 11.49
CA ARG A 90 10.74 -11.22 10.39
C ARG A 90 10.05 -11.52 9.06
N SER A 91 8.89 -10.91 8.85
CA SER A 91 8.03 -11.19 7.70
C SER A 91 7.47 -9.91 7.09
N ILE A 92 7.38 -9.87 5.76
CA ILE A 92 6.72 -8.80 5.00
C ILE A 92 5.24 -9.10 4.75
N TRP A 93 4.79 -10.34 4.97
CA TRP A 93 3.46 -10.80 4.59
C TRP A 93 2.34 -10.01 5.28
N GLY A 94 2.52 -9.61 6.54
CA GLY A 94 1.54 -8.79 7.25
C GLY A 94 1.29 -7.44 6.56
N GLY A 95 2.36 -6.79 6.10
CA GLY A 95 2.24 -5.53 5.34
C GLY A 95 1.66 -5.73 3.94
N ILE A 96 2.01 -6.84 3.27
CA ILE A 96 1.45 -7.21 1.95
C ILE A 96 -0.06 -7.36 2.05
N ILE A 97 -0.55 -8.15 3.02
CA ILE A 97 -1.98 -8.40 3.22
C ILE A 97 -2.72 -7.09 3.51
N VAL A 98 -2.18 -6.24 4.39
CA VAL A 98 -2.83 -4.97 4.75
C VAL A 98 -2.90 -4.02 3.55
N HIS A 99 -1.79 -3.78 2.86
CA HIS A 99 -1.78 -2.81 1.77
C HIS A 99 -2.50 -3.29 0.52
N MET A 100 -2.29 -4.54 0.08
CA MET A 100 -3.04 -5.11 -1.03
C MET A 100 -4.52 -5.23 -0.67
N GLY A 101 -4.86 -5.62 0.57
CA GLY A 101 -6.24 -5.70 1.03
C GLY A 101 -6.96 -4.36 0.98
N ILE A 102 -6.36 -3.30 1.54
CA ILE A 102 -6.94 -1.94 1.47
C ILE A 102 -7.07 -1.49 0.01
N ALA A 103 -6.02 -1.63 -0.80
CA ALA A 103 -6.04 -1.22 -2.20
C ALA A 103 -7.14 -1.93 -3.00
N PHE A 104 -7.21 -3.26 -2.87
CA PHE A 104 -8.22 -4.08 -3.54
C PHE A 104 -9.63 -3.75 -3.08
N MET A 105 -9.86 -3.62 -1.77
CA MET A 105 -11.19 -3.28 -1.24
C MET A 105 -11.66 -1.90 -1.73
N MET A 106 -10.76 -0.93 -1.89
CA MET A 106 -11.10 0.40 -2.40
C MET A 106 -11.54 0.35 -3.87
N ASP A 107 -10.80 -0.37 -4.73
CA ASP A 107 -11.16 -0.48 -6.14
C ASP A 107 -12.38 -1.40 -6.35
N LEU A 108 -12.57 -2.43 -5.52
CA LEU A 108 -13.78 -3.25 -5.48
C LEU A 108 -15.01 -2.43 -5.05
N ALA A 109 -14.90 -1.60 -4.00
CA ALA A 109 -15.97 -0.72 -3.56
C ALA A 109 -16.36 0.30 -4.66
N ALA A 110 -15.37 0.83 -5.37
CA ALA A 110 -15.60 1.70 -6.52
C ALA A 110 -16.36 0.97 -7.64
N LEU A 111 -16.00 -0.28 -7.92
CA LEU A 111 -16.68 -1.13 -8.90
C LEU A 111 -18.15 -1.42 -8.50
N LEU A 112 -18.38 -1.83 -7.25
CA LEU A 112 -19.72 -2.07 -6.74
C LEU A 112 -20.58 -0.81 -6.79
N ALA A 113 -20.03 0.34 -6.40
CA ALA A 113 -20.74 1.62 -6.48
C ALA A 113 -21.11 2.01 -7.92
N TRP A 114 -20.28 1.66 -8.91
CA TRP A 114 -20.58 1.88 -10.32
C TRP A 114 -21.76 1.02 -10.80
N PHE A 115 -21.76 -0.28 -10.47
CA PHE A 115 -22.85 -1.19 -10.82
C PHE A 115 -24.17 -0.83 -10.12
N LEU A 116 -24.13 -0.30 -8.90
CA LEU A 116 -25.34 0.14 -8.18
C LEU A 116 -25.96 1.42 -8.76
N LYS A 117 -25.18 2.22 -9.50
CA LYS A 117 -25.62 3.49 -10.10
C LYS A 117 -26.00 3.37 -11.58
N SER A 118 -25.60 2.28 -12.24
CA SER A 118 -25.85 2.01 -13.67
C SER A 118 -27.10 1.16 -13.84
#